data_AF-A0A9E1FFG2-F1
#
_entry.id   AF-A0A9E1FFG2-F1
#
_cell.length_a   1.000
_cell.length_b   1.000
_cell.length_c   1.000
_cell.angle_alpha   90.00
_cell.angle_beta   90.00
_cell.angle_gamma   90.00
#
_symmetry.space_group_name_H-M   'P 1'
#
loop_
_entity.id
_entity.type
_entity.pdbx_description
1 polymer ?
#
loop_
_entity_poly.entity_id
_entity_poly.type
_entity_poly.pdbx_seq_one_letter_code
_entity_poly.pdbx_strand_id
1 'polypeptide(L)'
;MDDTIDTIKRNITEIYTKQGRTLSDPITEKTDLTQNLQFSEAQEMELLCKLEKEFDIHFTLHRLPRTVREIDASIRVFLAEKKRKANRILTIPNILSLFRLLLIPVYVIIYINAKVTSDYLLAGGILAISCITDLFDGMIARRFDQISNLGKVLDPFADKATQGVMLLCIAKHHPVLWWLFGFFGLKEGFQLVIGCWYLKKGQMLPGALMPGKISTTVLFFCMILLVIFPNLPGWTVFLLIGLCALFLAISFVAYIKAYFGKNKKVETL
;
A
#
# COMPACT_ATOMS: atom_id res chain seq x y z
N MET A 1 -21.76 0.42 9.81
CA MET A 1 -22.71 -0.16 8.84
C MET A 1 -24.11 0.20 9.30
N ASP A 2 -24.40 -0.02 10.59
CA ASP A 2 -25.66 0.40 11.23
C ASP A 2 -25.84 1.92 11.22
N ASP A 3 -24.85 2.73 11.64
CA ASP A 3 -24.97 4.21 11.63
C ASP A 3 -25.37 4.83 10.28
N THR A 4 -24.82 4.33 9.17
CA THR A 4 -25.14 4.85 7.82
C THR A 4 -26.53 4.43 7.38
N ILE A 5 -26.91 3.19 7.71
CA ILE A 5 -28.26 2.67 7.42
C ILE A 5 -29.29 3.43 8.28
N ASP A 6 -28.97 3.74 9.52
CA ASP A 6 -29.83 4.47 10.44
C ASP A 6 -29.96 5.95 10.05
N THR A 7 -28.88 6.57 9.55
CA THR A 7 -28.94 7.93 8.98
C THR A 7 -29.83 7.97 7.74
N ILE A 8 -29.73 6.98 6.84
CA ILE A 8 -30.58 6.89 5.64
C ILE A 8 -32.04 6.64 6.04
N LYS A 9 -32.29 5.71 6.98
CA LYS A 9 -33.64 5.45 7.53
C LYS A 9 -34.23 6.70 8.15
N ARG A 10 -33.42 7.47 8.90
CA ARG A 10 -33.83 8.73 9.52
C ARG A 10 -34.17 9.79 8.48
N ASN A 11 -33.36 9.97 7.44
CA ASN A 11 -33.62 10.92 6.36
C ASN A 11 -34.89 10.55 5.58
N ILE A 12 -35.13 9.26 5.33
CA ILE A 12 -36.40 8.77 4.76
C ILE A 12 -37.55 9.12 5.72
N THR A 13 -37.43 8.82 7.01
CA THR A 13 -38.48 9.07 8.02
C THR A 13 -38.80 10.57 8.19
N GLU A 14 -37.79 11.45 8.15
CA GLU A 14 -37.96 12.92 8.20
C GLU A 14 -38.73 13.45 6.98
N ILE A 15 -38.50 12.88 5.79
CA ILE A 15 -39.25 13.24 4.57
C ILE A 15 -40.72 12.82 4.70
N TYR A 16 -41.00 11.65 5.29
CA TYR A 16 -42.37 11.18 5.53
C TYR A 16 -43.11 12.01 6.60
N THR A 17 -42.44 12.41 7.67
CA THR A 17 -43.06 13.19 8.78
C THR A 17 -43.33 14.65 8.42
N LYS A 18 -42.51 15.26 7.56
CA LYS A 18 -42.73 16.66 7.09
C LYS A 18 -44.01 16.86 6.26
N GLN A 19 -44.65 15.80 5.77
CA GLN A 19 -45.87 15.88 4.94
C GLN A 19 -47.17 15.48 5.69
N GLY A 20 -47.16 15.43 7.02
CA GLY A 20 -48.39 15.41 7.82
C GLY A 20 -49.09 14.04 7.93
N ARG A 21 -48.41 12.92 7.64
CA ARG A 21 -48.89 11.59 8.07
C ARG A 21 -48.13 11.15 9.32
N THR A 22 -48.85 10.97 10.42
CA THR A 22 -48.33 10.33 11.63
C THR A 22 -48.04 8.86 11.34
N LEU A 23 -46.76 8.47 11.41
CA LEU A 23 -46.39 7.06 11.58
C LEU A 23 -46.91 6.65 12.95
N SER A 24 -48.00 5.89 13.00
CA SER A 24 -48.56 5.34 14.23
C SER A 24 -47.78 4.10 14.66
N ASP A 25 -46.46 4.24 14.84
CA ASP A 25 -45.59 3.48 15.75
C ASP A 25 -44.10 3.74 15.43
N PRO A 26 -43.20 3.72 16.44
CA PRO A 26 -41.76 3.76 16.22
C PRO A 26 -41.33 2.55 15.39
N ILE A 27 -40.54 2.78 14.34
CA ILE A 27 -40.01 1.76 13.43
C ILE A 27 -39.13 0.80 14.23
N THR A 28 -39.77 -0.22 14.80
CA THR A 28 -39.11 -1.30 15.54
C THR A 28 -38.82 -2.41 14.54
N GLU A 29 -37.68 -3.06 14.70
CA GLU A 29 -36.96 -3.97 13.80
C GLU A 29 -37.75 -5.15 13.16
N LYS A 30 -39.06 -5.26 13.41
CA LYS A 30 -39.88 -6.42 13.03
C LYS A 30 -41.22 -6.13 12.35
N THR A 31 -41.59 -4.87 12.08
CA THR A 31 -42.86 -4.59 11.40
C THR A 31 -42.67 -4.58 9.89
N ASP A 32 -43.34 -5.52 9.26
CA ASP A 32 -43.40 -5.83 7.83
C ASP A 32 -43.42 -4.57 6.93
N LEU A 33 -42.31 -4.32 6.23
CA LEU A 33 -42.15 -3.29 5.18
C LEU A 33 -42.90 -3.66 3.88
N THR A 34 -43.94 -4.51 3.96
CA THR A 34 -44.65 -5.10 2.81
C THR A 34 -45.87 -4.30 2.35
N GLN A 35 -46.19 -3.15 2.94
CA GLN A 35 -47.19 -2.27 2.34
C GLN A 35 -46.58 -1.40 1.24
N ASN A 36 -46.94 -1.73 -0.01
CA ASN A 36 -46.72 -0.99 -1.25
C ASN A 36 -46.68 0.54 -1.07
N LEU A 37 -45.49 1.08 -0.81
CA LEU A 37 -45.23 2.52 -0.88
C LEU A 37 -44.87 2.85 -2.33
N GLN A 38 -45.89 3.24 -3.10
CA GLN A 38 -45.69 3.85 -4.42
C GLN A 38 -45.23 5.30 -4.22
N PHE A 39 -44.02 5.60 -4.67
CA PHE A 39 -43.49 6.96 -4.69
C PHE A 39 -44.02 7.71 -5.92
N SER A 40 -44.34 9.00 -5.76
CA SER A 40 -44.57 9.93 -6.87
C SER A 40 -43.23 10.36 -7.48
N GLU A 41 -43.15 10.61 -8.79
CA GLU A 41 -41.90 10.97 -9.50
C GLU A 41 -41.17 12.16 -8.85
N ALA A 42 -41.91 13.12 -8.29
CA ALA A 42 -41.33 14.25 -7.55
C ALA A 42 -40.63 13.84 -6.25
N GLN A 43 -41.16 12.82 -5.56
CA GLN A 43 -40.60 12.29 -4.31
C GLN A 43 -39.32 11.49 -4.57
N GLU A 44 -39.27 10.75 -5.68
CA GLU A 44 -38.09 10.00 -6.09
C GLU A 44 -36.92 10.96 -6.42
N MET A 45 -37.21 12.06 -7.12
CA MET A 45 -36.19 13.05 -7.50
C MET A 45 -35.61 13.84 -6.32
N GLU A 46 -36.42 14.20 -5.32
CA GLU A 46 -35.91 14.89 -4.12
C GLU A 46 -35.00 13.97 -3.28
N LEU A 47 -35.40 12.71 -3.15
CA LEU A 47 -34.67 11.71 -2.38
C LEU A 47 -33.35 11.34 -3.07
N LEU A 48 -33.37 11.21 -4.41
CA LEU A 48 -32.15 11.07 -5.20
C LEU A 48 -31.20 12.24 -5.04
N CYS A 49 -31.66 13.48 -5.18
CA CYS A 49 -30.80 14.67 -5.08
C CYS A 49 -30.15 14.82 -3.69
N LYS A 50 -30.89 14.47 -2.62
CA LYS A 50 -30.34 14.41 -1.25
C LYS A 50 -29.27 13.32 -1.12
N LEU A 51 -29.55 12.11 -1.60
CA LEU A 51 -28.58 11.01 -1.57
C LEU A 51 -27.35 11.29 -2.44
N GLU A 52 -27.52 11.93 -3.60
CA GLU A 52 -26.43 12.34 -4.50
C GLU A 52 -25.49 13.31 -3.81
N LYS A 53 -26.05 14.33 -3.12
CA LYS A 53 -25.28 15.32 -2.35
C LYS A 53 -24.62 14.75 -1.10
N GLU A 54 -25.28 13.83 -0.41
CA GLU A 54 -24.81 13.32 0.88
C GLU A 54 -23.75 12.22 0.72
N PHE A 55 -23.75 11.51 -0.41
CA PHE A 55 -22.82 10.40 -0.68
C PHE A 55 -21.81 10.65 -1.81
N ASP A 56 -21.90 11.77 -2.52
CA ASP A 56 -20.98 12.18 -3.61
C ASP A 56 -20.90 11.14 -4.75
N ILE A 57 -22.07 10.68 -5.23
CA ILE A 57 -22.20 9.64 -6.26
C ILE A 57 -23.11 10.14 -7.37
N HIS A 58 -22.64 10.22 -8.61
CA HIS A 58 -23.51 10.51 -9.75
C HIS A 58 -24.30 9.24 -10.14
N PHE A 59 -25.56 9.14 -9.74
CA PHE A 59 -26.39 7.96 -10.05
C PHE A 59 -26.81 7.99 -11.53
N THR A 60 -26.14 7.20 -12.38
CA THR A 60 -26.65 6.90 -13.73
C THR A 60 -27.72 5.79 -13.65
N LEU A 61 -28.82 6.04 -12.94
CA LEU A 61 -29.95 5.09 -12.87
C LEU A 61 -30.98 5.44 -13.94
N HIS A 62 -30.99 4.70 -15.05
CA HIS A 62 -31.99 4.89 -16.11
C HIS A 62 -33.42 4.51 -15.67
N ARG A 63 -33.59 3.81 -14.54
CA ARG A 63 -34.86 3.61 -13.84
C ARG A 63 -34.59 3.47 -12.35
N LEU A 64 -35.27 4.29 -11.54
CA LEU A 64 -35.34 4.07 -10.11
C LEU A 64 -36.18 2.83 -9.79
N PRO A 65 -35.83 2.07 -8.74
CA PRO A 65 -36.65 0.98 -8.29
C PRO A 65 -37.94 1.48 -7.64
N ARG A 66 -39.09 0.89 -7.99
CA ARG A 66 -40.45 1.36 -7.61
C ARG A 66 -40.84 0.99 -6.18
N THR A 67 -39.95 0.38 -5.40
CA THR A 67 -40.24 -0.11 -4.04
C THR A 67 -39.04 0.03 -3.09
N VAL A 68 -39.31 0.34 -1.81
CA VAL A 68 -38.31 0.48 -0.73
C VAL A 68 -37.36 -0.73 -0.64
N ARG A 69 -37.85 -1.94 -0.93
CA ARG A 69 -37.09 -3.20 -0.95
C ARG A 69 -35.97 -3.22 -1.99
N GLU A 70 -36.19 -2.61 -3.14
CA GLU A 70 -35.20 -2.56 -4.21
C GLU A 70 -34.15 -1.45 -3.97
N ILE A 71 -34.53 -0.36 -3.30
CA ILE A 71 -33.60 0.68 -2.82
C ILE A 71 -32.66 0.09 -1.77
N ASP A 72 -33.22 -0.63 -0.79
CA ASP A 72 -32.44 -1.30 0.26
C ASP A 72 -31.51 -2.39 -0.32
N ALA A 73 -31.97 -3.18 -1.30
CA ALA A 73 -31.11 -4.13 -2.01
C ALA A 73 -29.95 -3.43 -2.75
N SER A 74 -30.24 -2.31 -3.43
CA SER A 74 -29.22 -1.53 -4.16
C SER A 74 -28.19 -0.91 -3.22
N ILE A 75 -28.62 -0.38 -2.07
CA ILE A 75 -27.74 0.15 -1.03
C ILE A 75 -26.90 -0.95 -0.40
N ARG A 76 -27.47 -2.12 -0.09
CA ARG A 76 -26.71 -3.26 0.44
C ARG A 76 -25.66 -3.74 -0.55
N VAL A 77 -25.98 -3.81 -1.84
CA VAL A 77 -25.00 -4.14 -2.89
C VAL A 77 -23.89 -3.08 -2.95
N PHE A 78 -24.25 -1.79 -2.92
CA PHE A 78 -23.26 -0.70 -2.94
C PHE A 78 -22.36 -0.68 -1.68
N LEU A 79 -22.94 -0.86 -0.49
CA LEU A 79 -22.18 -0.97 0.75
C LEU A 79 -21.31 -2.22 0.78
N ALA A 80 -21.80 -3.35 0.24
CA ALA A 80 -21.02 -4.57 0.08
C ALA A 80 -19.88 -4.38 -0.93
N GLU A 81 -20.08 -3.64 -2.01
CA GLU A 81 -19.03 -3.25 -2.96
C GLU A 81 -18.00 -2.32 -2.33
N LYS A 82 -18.43 -1.29 -1.59
CA LYS A 82 -17.55 -0.38 -0.86
C LYS A 82 -16.73 -1.14 0.20
N LYS A 83 -17.37 -2.05 0.93
CA LYS A 83 -16.71 -2.93 1.92
C LYS A 83 -15.76 -3.94 1.26
N ARG A 84 -16.13 -4.52 0.11
CA ARG A 84 -15.22 -5.36 -0.70
C ARG A 84 -14.03 -4.57 -1.20
N LYS A 85 -14.23 -3.33 -1.67
CA LYS A 85 -13.16 -2.43 -2.14
C LYS A 85 -12.24 -2.00 -1.00
N ALA A 86 -12.78 -1.73 0.19
CA ALA A 86 -12.01 -1.43 1.40
C ALA A 86 -11.22 -2.66 1.90
N ASN A 87 -11.81 -3.85 1.91
CA ASN A 87 -11.10 -5.10 2.23
C ASN A 87 -10.02 -5.46 1.20
N ARG A 88 -10.17 -5.03 -0.06
CA ARG A 88 -9.08 -5.12 -1.05
C ARG A 88 -7.94 -4.15 -0.76
N ILE A 89 -8.14 -3.09 0.01
CA ILE A 89 -7.09 -2.13 0.40
C ILE A 89 -6.43 -2.58 1.71
N LEU A 90 -7.20 -3.05 2.69
CA LEU A 90 -6.70 -3.58 3.98
C LEU A 90 -6.35 -5.07 3.89
N THR A 91 -5.42 -5.42 3.00
CA THR A 91 -4.83 -6.76 2.98
C THR A 91 -3.72 -6.87 4.02
N ILE A 92 -3.46 -8.07 4.54
CA ILE A 92 -2.36 -8.33 5.48
C ILE A 92 -1.03 -7.79 4.95
N PRO A 93 -0.63 -8.04 3.67
CA PRO A 93 0.61 -7.48 3.12
C PRO A 93 0.66 -5.95 3.17
N ASN A 94 -0.45 -5.26 2.86
CA ASN A 94 -0.47 -3.80 2.86
C ASN A 94 -0.27 -3.21 4.27
N ILE A 95 -0.84 -3.86 5.29
CA ILE A 95 -0.63 -3.45 6.68
C ILE A 95 0.84 -3.67 7.09
N LEU A 96 1.47 -4.77 6.66
CA LEU A 96 2.87 -5.05 6.96
C LEU A 96 3.81 -4.05 6.25
N SER A 97 3.51 -3.66 5.01
CA SER A 97 4.24 -2.60 4.30
C SER A 97 4.07 -1.22 4.93
N LEU A 98 2.87 -0.89 5.39
CA LEU A 98 2.63 0.36 6.12
C LEU A 98 3.35 0.37 7.48
N PHE A 99 3.34 -0.76 8.19
CA PHE A 99 4.10 -0.95 9.41
C PHE A 99 5.59 -0.71 9.16
N ARG A 100 6.15 -1.24 8.07
CA ARG A 100 7.53 -0.99 7.68
C ARG A 100 7.82 0.49 7.46
N LEU A 101 6.94 1.17 6.74
CA LEU A 101 7.06 2.61 6.51
C LEU A 101 7.06 3.39 7.83
N LEU A 102 6.27 2.96 8.81
CA LEU A 102 6.26 3.52 10.17
C LEU A 102 7.54 3.19 10.97
N LEU A 103 8.18 2.05 10.70
CA LEU A 103 9.45 1.67 11.34
C LEU A 103 10.61 2.56 10.90
N ILE A 104 10.57 3.13 9.69
CA ILE A 104 11.62 4.03 9.18
C ILE A 104 11.87 5.23 10.10
N PRO A 105 10.88 6.10 10.44
CA PRO A 105 11.12 7.22 11.33
C PRO A 105 11.54 6.78 12.74
N VAL A 106 11.00 5.65 13.23
CA VAL A 106 11.40 5.08 14.53
C VAL A 106 12.88 4.70 14.52
N TYR A 107 13.33 4.00 13.47
CA TYR A 107 14.73 3.67 13.26
C TYR A 107 15.61 4.93 13.21
N VAL A 108 15.21 5.94 12.45
CA VAL A 108 15.97 7.20 12.31
C VAL A 108 16.14 7.90 13.65
N ILE A 109 15.06 8.02 14.44
CA ILE A 109 15.09 8.66 15.75
C ILE A 109 16.04 7.92 16.69
N ILE A 110 15.96 6.59 16.74
CA ILE A 110 16.83 5.78 17.61
C ILE A 110 18.28 5.87 17.15
N TYR A 111 18.55 5.75 15.85
CA TYR A 111 19.90 5.79 15.30
C TYR A 111 20.58 7.15 15.50
N ILE A 112 19.87 8.26 15.28
CA ILE A 112 20.45 9.60 15.45
C ILE A 112 20.72 9.92 16.93
N ASN A 113 19.88 9.43 17.84
CA ASN A 113 20.06 9.63 19.28
C ASN A 113 20.95 8.58 19.94
N ALA A 114 21.47 7.61 19.18
CA ALA A 114 22.28 6.52 19.71
C ALA A 114 23.61 7.03 20.26
N LYS A 115 23.84 6.82 21.55
CA LYS A 115 25.08 7.20 22.24
C LYS A 115 25.85 5.99 22.75
N VAL A 116 25.14 4.90 23.02
CA VAL A 116 25.70 3.66 23.59
C VAL A 116 25.45 2.51 22.62
N THR A 117 26.30 1.48 22.64
CA THR A 117 26.17 0.28 21.79
C THR A 117 24.79 -0.37 21.86
N SER A 118 24.10 -0.29 23.00
CA SER A 118 22.73 -0.79 23.16
C SER A 118 21.73 -0.13 22.21
N ASP A 119 21.89 1.17 21.94
CA ASP A 119 20.99 1.94 21.10
C ASP A 119 21.17 1.55 19.62
N TYR A 120 22.41 1.32 19.22
CA TYR A 120 22.77 0.78 17.91
C TYR A 120 22.25 -0.65 17.71
N LEU A 121 22.32 -1.49 18.75
CA LEU A 121 21.74 -2.83 18.72
C LEU A 121 20.21 -2.78 18.57
N LEU A 122 19.54 -1.84 19.26
CA LEU A 122 18.10 -1.61 19.12
C LEU A 122 17.74 -1.17 17.70
N ALA A 123 18.49 -0.21 17.13
CA ALA A 123 18.29 0.26 15.75
C ALA A 123 18.47 -0.88 14.74
N GLY A 124 19.53 -1.68 14.89
CA GLY A 124 19.77 -2.86 14.07
C GLY A 124 18.68 -3.92 14.23
N GLY A 125 18.18 -4.12 15.45
CA GLY A 125 17.06 -5.01 15.75
C GLY A 125 15.77 -4.60 15.05
N ILE A 126 15.45 -3.30 15.01
CA ILE A 126 14.27 -2.79 14.29
C ILE A 126 14.39 -3.07 12.79
N LEU A 127 15.57 -2.87 12.20
CA LEU A 127 15.82 -3.20 10.80
C LEU A 127 15.73 -4.71 10.52
N ALA A 128 16.23 -5.53 11.45
CA ALA A 128 16.12 -6.99 11.35
C ALA A 128 14.65 -7.44 11.42
N ILE A 129 13.86 -6.90 12.35
CA ILE A 129 12.41 -7.16 12.45
C ILE A 129 11.72 -6.74 11.15
N SER A 130 12.01 -5.53 10.66
CA SER A 130 11.50 -5.04 9.37
C SER A 130 11.79 -6.00 8.21
N CYS A 131 13.00 -6.54 8.14
CA CYS A 131 13.39 -7.50 7.10
C CYS A 131 12.68 -8.85 7.26
N ILE A 132 12.50 -9.33 8.49
CA ILE A 132 11.77 -10.57 8.76
C ILE A 132 10.30 -10.40 8.37
N THR A 133 9.69 -9.25 8.69
CA THR A 133 8.31 -8.93 8.29
C THR A 133 8.11 -9.00 6.78
N ASP A 134 9.07 -8.53 5.96
CA ASP A 134 9.06 -8.64 4.48
C ASP A 134 9.10 -10.09 3.98
N LEU A 135 9.86 -10.95 4.64
CA LEU A 135 9.90 -12.35 4.24
C LEU A 135 8.57 -13.04 4.55
N PHE A 136 7.94 -12.70 5.69
CA PHE A 136 6.66 -13.24 6.09
C PHE A 136 5.49 -12.71 5.25
N ASP A 137 5.39 -11.41 4.96
CA ASP A 137 4.35 -10.88 4.08
C ASP A 137 4.46 -11.45 2.66
N GLY A 138 5.68 -11.60 2.12
CA GLY A 138 5.92 -12.20 0.82
C GLY A 138 5.55 -13.69 0.75
N MET A 139 5.61 -14.41 1.87
CA MET A 139 5.12 -15.80 1.96
C MET A 139 3.60 -15.87 2.06
N ILE A 140 2.99 -15.00 2.87
CA ILE A 140 1.53 -14.94 3.08
C ILE A 140 0.84 -14.47 1.79
N ALA A 141 1.35 -13.42 1.13
CA ALA A 141 0.80 -12.90 -0.12
C ALA A 141 0.74 -13.98 -1.21
N ARG A 142 1.79 -14.81 -1.33
CA ARG A 142 1.84 -15.93 -2.30
C ARG A 142 0.88 -17.07 -1.97
N ARG A 143 0.52 -17.26 -0.71
CA ARG A 143 -0.35 -18.36 -0.28
C ARG A 143 -1.84 -17.99 -0.29
N PHE A 144 -2.16 -16.71 -0.09
CA PHE A 144 -3.55 -16.24 0.05
C PHE A 144 -4.09 -15.47 -1.16
N ASP A 145 -3.29 -15.25 -2.21
CA ASP A 145 -3.65 -14.50 -3.43
C ASP A 145 -4.27 -13.11 -3.15
N GLN A 146 -3.93 -12.54 -1.99
CA GLN A 146 -4.44 -11.26 -1.51
C GLN A 146 -3.62 -10.10 -2.07
N ILE A 147 -3.60 -9.98 -3.39
CA ILE A 147 -2.82 -8.96 -4.10
C ILE A 147 -3.68 -7.71 -4.29
N SER A 148 -3.34 -6.64 -3.57
CA SER A 148 -3.97 -5.32 -3.75
C SER A 148 -3.21 -4.46 -4.76
N ASN A 149 -3.92 -3.64 -5.54
CA ASN A 149 -3.28 -2.71 -6.48
C ASN A 149 -2.43 -1.66 -5.75
N LEU A 150 -2.83 -1.29 -4.52
CA LEU A 150 -2.09 -0.35 -3.69
C LEU A 150 -0.80 -0.98 -3.13
N GLY A 151 -0.87 -2.21 -2.63
CA GLY A 151 0.29 -2.96 -2.12
C GLY A 151 1.36 -3.19 -3.20
N LYS A 152 0.95 -3.49 -4.45
CA LYS A 152 1.89 -3.63 -5.58
C LYS A 152 2.83 -2.44 -5.77
N VAL A 153 2.40 -1.23 -5.41
CA VAL A 153 3.19 0.00 -5.52
C VAL A 153 3.81 0.37 -4.18
N LEU A 154 3.09 0.17 -3.07
CA LEU A 154 3.54 0.52 -1.73
C LEU A 154 4.68 -0.38 -1.25
N ASP A 155 4.65 -1.69 -1.53
CA ASP A 155 5.67 -2.62 -1.05
C ASP A 155 7.05 -2.29 -1.63
N PRO A 156 7.22 -2.13 -2.97
CA PRO A 156 8.51 -1.72 -3.52
C PRO A 156 8.94 -0.32 -3.07
N PHE A 157 7.98 0.59 -2.85
CA PHE A 157 8.30 1.94 -2.38
C PHE A 157 8.85 1.92 -0.94
N ALA A 158 8.17 1.21 -0.02
CA ALA A 158 8.60 1.08 1.37
C ALA A 158 9.97 0.38 1.47
N ASP A 159 10.22 -0.63 0.65
CA ASP A 159 11.51 -1.32 0.57
C ASP A 159 12.65 -0.37 0.18
N LYS A 160 12.49 0.39 -0.91
CA LYS A 160 13.51 1.32 -1.40
C LYS A 160 13.69 2.53 -0.49
N ALA A 161 12.61 3.01 0.14
CA ALA A 161 12.69 4.07 1.15
C ALA A 161 13.51 3.59 2.37
N THR A 162 13.27 2.37 2.85
CA THR A 162 14.02 1.79 3.98
C THR A 162 15.51 1.68 3.65
N GLN A 163 15.86 1.14 2.47
CA GLN A 163 17.25 1.03 2.01
C GLN A 163 17.92 2.41 1.89
N GLY A 164 17.24 3.37 1.29
CA GLY A 164 17.75 4.73 1.10
C GLY A 164 18.00 5.47 2.42
N VAL A 165 17.04 5.40 3.36
CA VAL A 165 17.18 6.04 4.69
C VAL A 165 18.29 5.39 5.50
N MET A 166 18.39 4.06 5.47
CA MET A 166 19.46 3.33 6.14
C MET A 166 20.84 3.73 5.61
N LEU A 167 21.00 3.78 4.28
CA LEU A 167 22.23 4.26 3.64
C LEU A 167 22.57 5.70 4.06
N LEU A 168 21.58 6.61 4.07
CA LEU A 168 21.79 8.00 4.47
C LEU A 168 22.24 8.14 5.92
N CYS A 169 21.61 7.40 6.84
CA CYS A 169 21.96 7.39 8.26
C CYS A 169 23.42 6.96 8.47
N ILE A 170 23.84 5.87 7.83
CA ILE A 170 25.20 5.32 7.99
C ILE A 170 26.23 6.18 7.23
N ALA A 171 25.85 6.79 6.09
CA ALA A 171 26.72 7.68 5.31
C ALA A 171 27.18 8.92 6.08
N LYS A 172 26.43 9.34 7.11
CA LYS A 172 26.85 10.42 8.02
C LYS A 172 28.11 10.05 8.82
N HIS A 173 28.27 8.78 9.19
CA HIS A 173 29.42 8.30 9.96
C HIS A 173 30.56 7.80 9.05
N HIS A 174 30.22 7.32 7.84
CA HIS A 174 31.18 6.77 6.90
C HIS A 174 31.08 7.47 5.53
N PRO A 175 31.97 8.42 5.21
CA PRO A 175 31.89 9.21 3.98
C PRO A 175 31.89 8.38 2.69
N VAL A 176 32.52 7.20 2.70
CA VAL A 176 32.58 6.29 1.54
C VAL A 176 31.19 5.82 1.11
N LEU A 177 30.20 5.76 2.03
CA LEU A 177 28.85 5.35 1.70
C LEU A 177 28.11 6.36 0.81
N TRP A 178 28.52 7.63 0.74
CA TRP A 178 27.90 8.59 -0.18
C TRP A 178 28.01 8.14 -1.64
N TRP A 179 29.15 7.53 -2.00
CA TRP A 179 29.32 6.94 -3.33
C TRP A 179 28.38 5.76 -3.55
N LEU A 180 28.23 4.88 -2.54
CA LEU A 180 27.30 3.76 -2.61
C LEU A 180 25.85 4.23 -2.71
N PHE A 181 25.47 5.26 -1.95
CA PHE A 181 24.14 5.86 -1.98
C PHE A 181 23.83 6.48 -3.34
N GLY A 182 24.77 7.25 -3.91
CA GLY A 182 24.64 7.80 -5.26
C GLY A 182 24.48 6.71 -6.32
N PHE A 183 25.28 5.64 -6.24
CA PHE A 183 25.18 4.52 -7.16
C PHE A 183 23.89 3.71 -7.00
N PHE A 184 23.41 3.54 -5.77
CA PHE A 184 22.10 2.96 -5.46
C PHE A 184 20.97 3.79 -6.09
N GLY A 185 20.96 5.11 -5.85
CA GLY A 185 19.98 6.01 -6.44
C GLY A 185 19.98 5.98 -7.97
N LEU A 186 21.17 5.95 -8.59
CA LEU A 186 21.31 5.83 -10.05
C LEU A 186 20.70 4.53 -10.58
N LYS A 187 21.04 3.38 -9.96
CA LYS A 187 20.52 2.07 -10.37
C LYS A 187 19.00 2.01 -10.24
N GLU A 188 18.46 2.40 -9.09
CA GLU A 188 17.02 2.33 -8.82
C GLU A 188 16.24 3.32 -9.69
N GLY A 189 16.77 4.53 -9.87
CA GLY A 189 16.22 5.52 -10.80
C GLY A 189 16.22 5.02 -12.25
N PHE A 190 17.30 4.37 -12.69
CA PHE A 190 17.36 3.74 -14.01
C PHE A 190 16.29 2.67 -14.19
N GLN A 191 16.12 1.76 -13.23
CA GLN A 191 15.09 0.71 -13.30
C GLN A 191 13.68 1.29 -13.35
N LEU A 192 13.42 2.33 -12.56
CA LEU A 192 12.13 3.03 -12.56
C LEU A 192 11.84 3.71 -13.90
N VAL A 193 12.79 4.51 -14.42
CA VAL A 193 12.62 5.25 -15.68
C VAL A 193 12.45 4.31 -16.87
N ILE A 194 13.30 3.28 -17.00
CA ILE A 194 13.21 2.31 -18.08
C ILE A 194 11.95 1.45 -17.94
N GLY A 195 11.59 1.04 -16.72
CA GLY A 195 10.34 0.34 -16.44
C GLY A 195 9.12 1.13 -16.91
N CYS A 196 9.01 2.41 -16.54
CA CYS A 196 7.93 3.29 -16.99
C CYS A 196 7.93 3.48 -18.52
N TRP A 197 9.10 3.58 -19.16
CA TRP A 197 9.19 3.73 -20.62
C TRP A 197 8.70 2.50 -21.37
N TYR A 198 9.04 1.30 -20.91
CA TYR A 198 8.55 0.05 -21.49
C TYR A 198 7.06 -0.18 -21.21
N LEU A 199 6.57 0.23 -20.03
CA LEU A 199 5.15 0.15 -19.70
C LEU A 199 4.29 0.95 -20.68
N LYS A 200 4.76 2.14 -21.11
CA LYS A 200 4.10 2.94 -22.16
C LYS A 200 4.04 2.24 -23.53
N LYS A 201 4.91 1.24 -23.77
CA LYS A 201 4.95 0.43 -24.99
C LYS A 201 4.16 -0.87 -24.87
N GLY A 202 3.43 -1.07 -23.78
CA GLY A 202 2.72 -2.33 -23.51
C GLY A 202 3.68 -3.50 -23.25
N GLN A 203 4.85 -3.22 -22.70
CA GLN A 203 5.88 -4.22 -22.41
C GLN A 203 6.36 -4.10 -20.96
N MET A 204 6.62 -5.21 -20.29
CA MET A 204 7.17 -5.21 -18.93
C MET A 204 8.16 -6.36 -18.72
N LEU A 205 9.02 -6.25 -17.70
CA LEU A 205 9.72 -7.43 -17.22
C LEU A 205 8.73 -8.28 -16.39
N PRO A 206 8.78 -9.62 -16.49
CA PRO A 206 7.93 -10.54 -15.74
C PRO A 206 8.17 -10.53 -14.22
N GLY A 207 9.11 -9.71 -13.74
CA GLY A 207 9.36 -9.48 -12.33
C GLY A 207 10.79 -9.03 -12.03
N ALA A 208 11.10 -8.86 -10.74
CA ALA A 208 12.44 -8.53 -10.29
C ALA A 208 13.43 -9.67 -10.62
N LEU A 209 14.50 -9.33 -11.33
CA LEU A 209 15.55 -10.29 -11.71
C LEU A 209 16.28 -10.80 -10.47
N MET A 210 16.73 -12.06 -10.51
CA MET A 210 17.48 -12.68 -9.42
C MET A 210 18.68 -11.85 -8.93
N PRO A 211 19.54 -11.28 -9.82
CA PRO A 211 20.63 -10.40 -9.38
C PRO A 211 20.15 -9.14 -8.63
N GLY A 212 18.95 -8.64 -8.94
CA GLY A 212 18.27 -7.56 -8.20
C GLY A 212 18.02 -7.96 -6.75
N LYS A 213 17.33 -9.09 -6.58
CA LYS A 213 16.98 -9.63 -5.25
C LYS A 213 18.21 -9.93 -4.42
N ILE A 214 19.23 -10.55 -5.01
CA ILE A 214 20.48 -10.85 -4.29
C ILE A 214 21.16 -9.55 -3.86
N SER A 215 21.23 -8.53 -4.73
CA SER A 215 21.87 -7.27 -4.37
C SER A 215 21.18 -6.54 -3.23
N THR A 216 19.84 -6.57 -3.16
CA THR A 216 19.08 -5.95 -2.07
C THR A 216 19.24 -6.73 -0.76
N THR A 217 19.24 -8.07 -0.80
CA THR A 217 19.50 -8.90 0.39
C THR A 217 20.90 -8.67 0.95
N VAL A 218 21.93 -8.64 0.08
CA VAL A 218 23.31 -8.36 0.50
C VAL A 218 23.42 -6.96 1.10
N LEU A 219 22.79 -5.95 0.48
CA LEU A 219 22.77 -4.59 1.00
C LEU A 219 22.15 -4.54 2.40
N PHE A 220 20.96 -5.11 2.60
CA PHE A 220 20.32 -5.16 3.91
C PHE A 220 21.19 -5.82 4.97
N PHE A 221 21.75 -6.99 4.66
CA PHE A 221 22.55 -7.74 5.62
C PHE A 221 23.80 -6.98 6.04
N CYS A 222 24.55 -6.44 5.07
CA CYS A 222 25.75 -5.66 5.36
C CYS A 222 25.44 -4.39 6.16
N MET A 223 24.35 -3.69 5.83
CA MET A 223 23.97 -2.47 6.54
C MET A 223 23.48 -2.74 7.97
N ILE A 224 22.71 -3.81 8.19
CA ILE A 224 22.33 -4.24 9.56
C ILE A 224 23.60 -4.56 10.37
N LEU A 225 24.58 -5.25 9.78
CA LEU A 225 25.84 -5.56 10.44
C LEU A 225 26.63 -4.29 10.80
N LEU A 226 26.68 -3.31 9.90
CA LEU A 226 27.27 -1.98 10.13
C LEU A 226 26.57 -1.20 11.25
N VAL A 227 25.24 -1.31 11.36
CA VAL A 227 24.47 -0.65 12.41
C VAL A 227 24.69 -1.32 13.77
N ILE A 228 24.66 -2.65 13.84
CA ILE A 228 24.82 -3.39 15.11
C ILE A 228 26.23 -3.25 15.67
N PHE A 229 27.25 -3.24 14.81
CA PHE A 229 28.65 -3.12 15.19
C PHE A 229 29.25 -1.80 14.69
N PRO A 230 28.98 -0.68 15.37
CA PRO A 230 29.47 0.64 14.94
C PRO A 230 31.00 0.78 15.03
N ASN A 231 31.66 -0.05 15.84
CA ASN A 231 33.11 -0.02 16.08
C ASN A 231 33.89 -1.03 15.22
N LEU A 232 33.40 -1.38 14.03
CA LEU A 232 34.13 -2.26 13.12
C LEU A 232 35.43 -1.58 12.64
N PRO A 233 36.52 -2.33 12.46
CA PRO A 233 37.75 -1.76 11.94
C PRO A 233 37.53 -1.29 10.49
N GLY A 234 38.19 -0.20 10.11
CA GLY A 234 37.92 0.48 8.83
C GLY A 234 38.08 -0.40 7.59
N TRP A 235 38.98 -1.39 7.63
CA TRP A 235 39.14 -2.36 6.55
C TRP A 235 37.90 -3.25 6.39
N THR A 236 37.26 -3.68 7.48
CA THR A 236 36.02 -4.47 7.44
C THR A 236 34.89 -3.64 6.85
N VAL A 237 34.76 -2.39 7.29
CA VAL A 237 33.77 -1.45 6.72
C VAL A 237 33.97 -1.29 5.21
N PHE A 238 35.20 -1.08 4.76
CA PHE A 238 35.53 -0.97 3.34
C PHE A 238 35.19 -2.25 2.56
N LEU A 239 35.49 -3.44 3.11
CA LEU A 239 35.14 -4.72 2.49
C LEU A 239 33.63 -4.92 2.38
N LEU A 240 32.85 -4.61 3.41
CA LEU A 240 31.39 -4.70 3.39
C LEU A 240 30.81 -3.77 2.33
N ILE A 241 31.25 -2.50 2.29
CA ILE A 241 30.80 -1.52 1.29
C ILE A 241 31.17 -1.98 -0.11
N GLY A 242 32.40 -2.47 -0.31
CA GLY A 242 32.89 -3.00 -1.58
C GLY A 242 32.06 -4.20 -2.06
N LEU A 243 31.69 -5.09 -1.14
CA LEU A 243 30.80 -6.22 -1.41
C LEU A 243 29.41 -5.72 -1.86
N CYS A 244 28.82 -4.76 -1.15
CA CYS A 244 27.55 -4.15 -1.56
C CYS A 244 27.65 -3.51 -2.95
N ALA A 245 28.69 -2.71 -3.19
CA ALA A 245 28.91 -2.03 -4.46
C ALA A 245 29.07 -3.03 -5.62
N LEU A 246 29.81 -4.12 -5.41
CA LEU A 246 30.00 -5.19 -6.39
C LEU A 246 28.67 -5.84 -6.79
N PHE A 247 27.86 -6.28 -5.82
CA PHE A 247 26.57 -6.90 -6.10
C PHE A 247 25.58 -5.91 -6.73
N LEU A 248 25.62 -4.65 -6.31
CA LEU A 248 24.83 -3.58 -6.89
C LEU A 248 25.20 -3.35 -8.36
N ALA A 249 26.50 -3.38 -8.69
CA ALA A 249 27.01 -3.24 -10.05
C ALA A 249 26.64 -4.45 -10.93
N ILE A 250 26.81 -5.67 -10.43
CA ILE A 250 26.38 -6.91 -11.12
C ILE A 250 24.89 -6.82 -11.44
N SER A 251 24.09 -6.39 -10.47
CA SER A 251 22.66 -6.19 -10.66
C SER A 251 22.36 -5.14 -11.72
N PHE A 252 23.01 -3.98 -11.69
CA PHE A 252 22.83 -2.92 -12.69
C PHE A 252 23.14 -3.41 -14.11
N VAL A 253 24.27 -4.09 -14.30
CA VAL A 253 24.64 -4.68 -15.61
C VAL A 253 23.63 -5.75 -16.05
N ALA A 254 23.14 -6.58 -15.13
CA ALA A 254 22.14 -7.60 -15.44
C ALA A 254 20.81 -6.96 -15.91
N TYR A 255 20.39 -5.86 -15.29
CA TYR A 255 19.19 -5.11 -15.72
C TYR A 255 19.39 -4.45 -17.08
N ILE A 256 20.55 -3.82 -17.34
CA ILE A 256 20.87 -3.27 -18.66
C ILE A 256 20.78 -4.37 -19.73
N LYS A 257 21.37 -5.54 -19.48
CA LYS A 257 21.29 -6.69 -20.40
C LYS A 257 19.86 -7.21 -20.56
N ALA A 258 19.03 -7.18 -19.53
CA ALA A 258 17.65 -7.64 -19.62
C ALA A 258 16.76 -6.72 -20.46
N TYR A 259 17.00 -5.40 -20.43
CA TYR A 259 16.26 -4.43 -21.25
C TYR A 259 16.82 -4.29 -22.68
N PHE A 260 18.15 -4.22 -22.82
CA PHE A 260 18.81 -3.88 -24.09
C PHE A 260 19.61 -5.01 -24.72
N GLY A 261 19.91 -6.09 -23.99
CA GLY A 261 20.77 -7.17 -24.45
C GLY A 261 20.11 -8.05 -25.52
N LYS A 262 20.91 -8.93 -26.15
CA LYS A 262 20.45 -9.86 -27.20
C LYS A 262 19.34 -10.81 -26.72
N ASN A 263 19.33 -11.14 -25.43
CA ASN A 263 18.30 -11.98 -24.79
C ASN A 263 17.39 -11.09 -23.92
N LYS A 264 16.67 -10.15 -24.54
CA LYS A 264 15.73 -9.29 -23.82
C LYS A 264 14.73 -10.15 -23.08
N LYS A 265 14.55 -9.87 -21.79
CA LYS A 265 13.56 -10.56 -20.93
C LYS A 265 12.27 -9.76 -20.78
N VAL A 266 12.05 -8.81 -21.68
CA VAL A 266 10.86 -7.96 -21.67
C VAL A 266 9.76 -8.68 -22.44
N GLU A 267 8.62 -8.85 -21.81
CA GLU A 267 7.44 -9.52 -22.36
C GLU A 267 6.37 -8.48 -22.71
N THR A 268 5.57 -8.76 -23.73
CA THR A 268 4.38 -7.96 -24.07
C THR A 268 3.26 -8.26 -23.09
N LEU A 269 2.61 -7.19 -22.64
CA LEU A 269 1.46 -7.21 -21.74
C LEU A 269 0.19 -7.79 -22.37
#